data_AF-A0A9P7XGX8-F1
#
_entry.id   AF-A0A9P7XGX8-F1
#
_cell.length_a   1.000
_cell.length_b   1.000
_cell.length_c   1.000
_cell.angle_alpha   90.00
_cell.angle_beta   90.00
_cell.angle_gamma   90.00
#
_symmetry.space_group_name_H-M   'P 1'
#
loop_
_entity.id
_entity.type
_entity.pdbx_description
1 polymer ?
#
loop_
_entity_poly.entity_id
_entity_poly.type
_entity_poly.pdbx_seq_one_letter_code
_entity_poly.pdbx_strand_id
1 'polypeptide(L)'
;MTIFKDFYIFRDSALASNLASPFSVGPVDILRKLETIGRARYTGDHQFHHDLSLAIISLKDAHASYAAKCYNNYLFSQPLTLYAPVVNGQQVIQVYSDYSSRNYDGCTVQTIDGEDALTHINAWADANMDFAKDAGVQLNNALASLKFDPTSRTFEIVDGDFSLRTMLPEKAHIDYGLVCPNSTTVIPIRDAWSIFPLTEIEFSSIQTFVQNVCETPPITSNGSRKKRQLFQPEEHPLIPQVKKNPFKQANIIVNDAAGLPSQEHIKSAAVFGTPGQAAVVYRLDQRPDVGVVHVWTHDMDDDIAELTNLANNLVTLSQNGVRNIIIDFQGNFGGLVSFASTLVQLFFPNKGPLDKTFTSSLRVTESIQQLSTALWNSSSSLYDATSFYDYAGRNLYTDNDLFMNATTSIRNGRSANYTETTTLKPTVLSAIQELASLPWTNNASNIRLLTDGRCGSSCSMSTFFLTQFNKVISYAVGGTFGEPLSSSSFPGGAVTSLNKVYDLYVAANVPSPFKPLPYNGDVRYPALEVFAPGSNVPLEYDTKYFGSDYRLDYTPQNSKRREVMWEQVAASAWPL
;
A
#
# COMPACT_ATOMS: atom_id res chain seq x y z
N MET A 1 -14.76 23.84 8.44
CA MET A 1 -13.57 23.12 8.92
C MET A 1 -13.50 21.80 8.18
N THR A 2 -12.34 21.37 7.69
CA THR A 2 -12.20 20.07 7.01
C THR A 2 -11.26 19.19 7.82
N ILE A 3 -11.48 17.87 7.77
CA ILE A 3 -10.60 16.92 8.46
C ILE A 3 -9.13 17.05 7.99
N PHE A 4 -8.93 17.36 6.70
CA PHE A 4 -7.63 17.64 6.10
C PHE A 4 -6.96 18.93 6.63
N LYS A 5 -7.72 19.92 7.11
CA LYS A 5 -7.15 21.15 7.64
C LYS A 5 -6.41 20.89 8.95
N ASP A 6 -7.02 20.09 9.81
CA ASP A 6 -6.63 19.98 11.21
C ASP A 6 -5.92 18.68 11.56
N PHE A 7 -6.18 17.60 10.82
CA PHE A 7 -5.69 16.26 11.16
C PHE A 7 -4.80 15.60 10.10
N TYR A 8 -4.82 16.05 8.83
CA TYR A 8 -3.95 15.47 7.80
C TYR A 8 -2.50 15.93 8.01
N ILE A 9 -1.62 14.97 8.24
CA ILE A 9 -0.23 15.26 8.61
C ILE A 9 0.54 15.92 7.45
N PHE A 10 0.33 15.44 6.23
CA PHE A 10 1.07 15.92 5.06
C PHE A 10 0.45 17.15 4.37
N ARG A 11 -0.50 17.83 5.01
CA ARG A 11 -1.18 19.02 4.44
C ARG A 11 -0.19 20.03 3.86
N ASP A 12 0.91 20.28 4.58
CA ASP A 12 1.89 21.28 4.19
C ASP A 12 3.01 20.67 3.33
N SER A 13 3.41 19.42 3.58
CA SER A 13 4.41 18.68 2.79
C SER A 13 3.96 18.38 1.36
N ALA A 14 2.65 18.12 1.15
CA ALA A 14 2.04 17.85 -0.15
C ALA A 14 2.21 18.99 -1.17
N LEU A 15 2.60 20.18 -0.72
CA LEU A 15 2.85 21.35 -1.57
C LEU A 15 4.26 21.39 -2.16
N ALA A 16 5.07 20.35 -1.96
CA ALA A 16 6.42 20.26 -2.53
C ALA A 16 6.34 20.39 -4.06
N SER A 17 7.10 21.35 -4.62
CA SER A 17 7.01 21.73 -6.03
C SER A 17 8.15 21.21 -6.91
N ASN A 18 9.15 20.54 -6.34
CA ASN A 18 10.34 20.03 -7.04
C ASN A 18 10.82 18.72 -6.41
N LEU A 19 9.96 17.70 -6.38
CA LEU A 19 10.39 16.36 -5.95
C LEU A 19 11.34 15.79 -7.00
N ALA A 20 12.50 15.30 -6.59
CA ALA A 20 13.46 14.72 -7.52
C ALA A 20 12.99 13.34 -7.99
N SER A 21 13.48 12.93 -9.18
CA SER A 21 13.32 11.56 -9.68
C SER A 21 13.71 10.54 -8.59
N PRO A 22 12.96 9.44 -8.42
CA PRO A 22 11.92 8.93 -9.33
C PRO A 22 10.52 9.51 -9.13
N PHE A 23 10.33 10.48 -8.23
CA PHE A 23 9.02 11.09 -8.04
C PHE A 23 8.69 12.05 -9.19
N SER A 24 7.42 12.04 -9.59
CA SER A 24 6.91 12.78 -10.75
C SER A 24 5.72 13.70 -10.42
N VAL A 25 5.25 13.68 -9.17
CA VAL A 25 4.04 14.37 -8.75
C VAL A 25 4.29 15.87 -8.51
N GLY A 26 3.34 16.69 -8.95
CA GLY A 26 3.34 18.12 -8.65
C GLY A 26 2.79 18.46 -7.26
N PRO A 27 2.86 19.74 -6.85
CA PRO A 27 2.34 20.19 -5.56
C PRO A 27 0.81 20.10 -5.50
N VAL A 28 0.29 19.62 -4.38
CA VAL A 28 -1.15 19.41 -4.14
C VAL A 28 -1.62 20.28 -2.97
N ASP A 29 -2.38 21.33 -3.29
CA ASP A 29 -3.14 22.08 -2.27
C ASP A 29 -4.52 21.45 -2.10
N ILE A 30 -4.59 20.42 -1.23
CA ILE A 30 -5.85 19.70 -0.98
C ILE A 30 -6.94 20.62 -0.44
N LEU A 31 -6.61 21.62 0.37
CA LEU A 31 -7.60 22.55 0.91
C LEU A 31 -8.20 23.40 -0.20
N ARG A 32 -7.37 23.95 -1.10
CA ARG A 32 -7.84 24.71 -2.27
C ARG A 32 -8.68 23.85 -3.21
N LYS A 33 -8.31 22.59 -3.46
CA LYS A 33 -9.11 21.65 -4.26
C LYS A 33 -10.49 21.45 -3.63
N LEU A 34 -10.55 21.12 -2.33
CA LEU A 34 -11.82 20.95 -1.61
C LEU A 34 -12.67 22.22 -1.57
N GLU A 35 -12.07 23.40 -1.41
CA GLU A 35 -12.77 24.69 -1.50
C GLU A 35 -13.34 24.96 -2.89
N THR A 36 -12.62 24.57 -3.94
CA THR A 36 -13.07 24.73 -5.33
C THR A 36 -14.27 23.83 -5.60
N ILE A 37 -14.19 22.56 -5.21
CA ILE A 37 -15.30 21.59 -5.29
C ILE A 37 -16.52 22.12 -4.52
N GLY A 38 -16.32 22.63 -3.30
CA GLY A 38 -17.42 23.18 -2.49
C GLY A 38 -18.11 24.42 -3.06
N ARG A 39 -17.50 25.09 -4.05
CA ARG A 39 -18.08 26.25 -4.78
C ARG A 39 -18.61 25.88 -6.16
N ALA A 40 -18.27 24.70 -6.68
CA ALA A 40 -18.71 24.24 -7.99
C ALA A 40 -20.20 23.88 -7.97
N ARG A 41 -20.85 24.03 -9.13
CA ARG A 41 -22.23 23.58 -9.35
C ARG A 41 -22.19 22.29 -10.15
N TYR A 42 -22.71 21.23 -9.57
CA TYR A 42 -22.74 19.90 -10.17
C TYR A 42 -24.09 19.62 -10.82
N THR A 43 -24.07 18.98 -11.98
CA THR A 43 -25.28 18.51 -12.67
C THR A 43 -25.70 17.10 -12.26
N GLY A 44 -24.81 16.37 -11.57
CA GLY A 44 -25.09 15.04 -11.05
C GLY A 44 -24.31 14.77 -9.78
N ASP A 45 -24.92 13.99 -8.88
CA ASP A 45 -24.35 13.60 -7.60
C ASP A 45 -23.02 12.85 -7.77
N HIS A 46 -22.97 11.87 -8.70
CA HIS A 46 -21.75 11.15 -9.04
C HIS A 46 -20.58 12.07 -9.39
N GLN A 47 -20.82 13.14 -10.16
CA GLN A 47 -19.76 14.05 -10.58
C GLN A 47 -19.12 14.77 -9.40
N PHE A 48 -19.91 15.16 -8.40
CA PHE A 48 -19.38 15.73 -7.15
C PHE A 48 -18.50 14.74 -6.38
N HIS A 49 -18.97 13.50 -6.24
CA HIS A 49 -18.24 12.45 -5.54
C HIS A 49 -16.96 12.04 -6.28
N HIS A 50 -17.00 11.98 -7.61
CA HIS A 50 -15.85 11.68 -8.45
C HIS A 50 -14.77 12.77 -8.35
N ASP A 51 -15.14 14.05 -8.44
CA ASP A 51 -14.20 15.16 -8.25
C ASP A 51 -13.55 15.14 -6.86
N LEU A 52 -14.31 14.75 -5.82
CA LEU A 52 -13.79 14.60 -4.46
C LEU A 52 -12.79 13.44 -4.35
N SER A 53 -13.10 12.28 -4.96
CA SER A 53 -12.16 11.16 -5.06
C SER A 53 -10.89 11.57 -5.79
N LEU A 54 -10.99 12.19 -6.97
CA LEU A 54 -9.83 12.64 -7.76
C LEU A 54 -8.98 13.68 -7.01
N ALA A 55 -9.61 14.57 -6.24
CA ALA A 55 -8.86 15.53 -5.43
C ALA A 55 -7.98 14.85 -4.38
N ILE A 56 -8.46 13.78 -3.75
CA ILE A 56 -7.71 13.02 -2.74
C ILE A 56 -6.72 12.06 -3.39
N ILE A 57 -7.09 11.38 -4.48
CA ILE A 57 -6.20 10.58 -5.33
C ILE A 57 -4.96 11.38 -5.75
N SER A 58 -5.13 12.67 -6.06
CA SER A 58 -4.01 13.52 -6.47
C SER A 58 -2.91 13.67 -5.41
N LEU A 59 -3.16 13.32 -4.14
CA LEU A 59 -2.13 13.27 -3.09
C LEU A 59 -1.12 12.12 -3.26
N LYS A 60 -1.47 11.10 -4.05
CA LYS A 60 -0.58 9.98 -4.39
C LYS A 60 -0.04 9.29 -3.13
N ASP A 61 -0.96 9.02 -2.22
CA ASP A 61 -0.79 8.44 -0.90
C ASP A 61 -1.98 7.51 -0.62
N ALA A 62 -1.76 6.20 -0.59
CA ALA A 62 -2.84 5.23 -0.42
C ALA A 62 -3.44 5.22 1.00
N HIS A 63 -2.85 5.94 1.96
CA HIS A 63 -3.49 6.19 3.26
C HIS A 63 -4.54 7.30 3.19
N ALA A 64 -4.49 8.15 2.16
CA ALA A 64 -5.47 9.19 1.89
C ALA A 64 -6.52 8.71 0.88
N SER A 65 -7.76 8.53 1.31
CA SER A 65 -8.84 8.09 0.42
C SER A 65 -10.19 8.68 0.81
N TYR A 66 -11.06 8.78 -0.19
CA TYR A 66 -12.48 9.07 -0.03
C TYR A 66 -13.30 7.98 -0.69
N ALA A 67 -14.17 7.35 0.09
CA ALA A 67 -15.08 6.34 -0.40
C ALA A 67 -16.51 6.78 -0.11
N ALA A 68 -17.30 6.93 -1.16
CA ALA A 68 -18.75 7.02 -1.08
C ALA A 68 -19.30 5.67 -1.53
N LYS A 69 -19.87 4.88 -0.61
CA LYS A 69 -20.33 3.51 -0.91
C LYS A 69 -21.32 3.45 -2.08
N CYS A 70 -22.10 4.52 -2.26
CA CYS A 70 -22.96 4.74 -3.43
C CYS A 70 -22.28 4.42 -4.77
N TYR A 71 -20.99 4.74 -4.91
CA TYR A 71 -20.22 4.60 -6.16
C TYR A 71 -19.03 3.65 -6.06
N ASN A 72 -18.60 3.29 -4.85
CA ASN A 72 -17.47 2.38 -4.60
C ASN A 72 -17.88 0.94 -4.26
N ASN A 73 -19.17 0.59 -4.35
CA ASN A 73 -19.69 -0.77 -4.12
C ASN A 73 -19.67 -1.66 -5.37
N TYR A 74 -18.99 -1.26 -6.44
CA TYR A 74 -18.95 -2.00 -7.70
C TYR A 74 -17.52 -2.10 -8.22
N LEU A 75 -17.20 -3.23 -8.85
CA LEU A 75 -16.04 -3.37 -9.70
C LEU A 75 -16.45 -3.34 -11.17
N PHE A 76 -15.59 -2.73 -11.97
CA PHE A 76 -15.73 -2.68 -13.42
C PHE A 76 -14.53 -3.42 -14.00
N SER A 77 -14.78 -4.52 -14.70
CA SER A 77 -13.73 -5.37 -15.27
C SER A 77 -13.79 -5.37 -16.79
N GLN A 78 -12.63 -5.25 -17.42
CA GLN A 78 -12.41 -5.53 -18.83
C GLN A 78 -12.08 -7.02 -19.04
N PRO A 79 -12.48 -7.62 -20.18
CA PRO A 79 -12.15 -9.01 -20.49
C PRO A 79 -10.65 -9.22 -20.82
N LEU A 80 -9.90 -8.15 -21.08
CA LEU A 80 -8.47 -8.18 -21.31
C LEU A 80 -7.75 -7.62 -20.09
N THR A 81 -6.73 -8.35 -19.63
CA THR A 81 -5.78 -7.85 -18.64
C THR A 81 -4.42 -7.66 -19.30
N LEU A 82 -3.75 -6.54 -19.03
CA LEU A 82 -2.64 -6.02 -19.84
C LEU A 82 -1.34 -5.96 -19.05
N TYR A 83 -0.19 -5.99 -19.74
CA TYR A 83 1.13 -5.76 -19.15
C TYR A 83 2.06 -5.05 -20.13
N ALA A 84 3.22 -4.56 -19.64
CA ALA A 84 4.14 -3.72 -20.41
C ALA A 84 5.54 -4.36 -20.54
N PRO A 85 5.70 -5.48 -21.28
CA PRO A 85 7.00 -6.08 -21.47
C PRO A 85 7.89 -5.25 -22.41
N VAL A 86 9.20 -5.43 -22.26
CA VAL A 86 10.20 -5.00 -23.23
C VAL A 86 10.47 -6.15 -24.19
N VAL A 87 10.20 -5.90 -25.47
CA VAL A 87 10.40 -6.85 -26.57
C VAL A 87 11.34 -6.21 -27.57
N ASN A 88 12.47 -6.86 -27.86
CA ASN A 88 13.49 -6.35 -28.78
C ASN A 88 13.97 -4.92 -28.47
N GLY A 89 14.09 -4.58 -27.19
CA GLY A 89 14.54 -3.26 -26.73
C GLY A 89 13.47 -2.15 -26.82
N GLN A 90 12.20 -2.50 -27.07
CA GLN A 90 11.08 -1.57 -27.06
C GLN A 90 10.03 -2.01 -26.04
N GLN A 91 9.57 -1.07 -25.20
CA GLN A 91 8.43 -1.31 -24.33
C GLN A 91 7.13 -1.21 -25.12
N VAL A 92 6.28 -2.22 -24.98
CA VAL A 92 4.98 -2.31 -25.65
C VAL A 92 3.92 -2.72 -24.64
N ILE A 93 2.65 -2.41 -24.88
CA ILE A 93 1.54 -3.02 -24.13
C ILE A 93 1.15 -4.32 -24.82
N GLN A 94 1.03 -5.40 -24.06
CA GLN A 94 0.55 -6.69 -24.55
C GLN A 94 -0.62 -7.19 -23.70
N VAL A 95 -1.48 -8.00 -24.31
CA VAL A 95 -2.49 -8.76 -23.59
C VAL A 95 -1.80 -9.83 -22.77
N TYR A 96 -1.93 -9.75 -21.44
CA TYR A 96 -1.41 -10.75 -20.53
C TYR A 96 -2.29 -12.00 -20.56
N SER A 97 -3.61 -11.81 -20.45
CA SER A 97 -4.65 -12.84 -20.57
C SER A 97 -5.95 -12.25 -21.15
N ASP A 98 -6.64 -13.02 -21.99
CA ASP A 98 -7.99 -12.75 -22.51
C ASP A 98 -9.02 -13.71 -21.92
N TYR A 99 -9.78 -13.23 -20.94
CA TYR A 99 -10.81 -14.01 -20.25
C TYR A 99 -12.01 -14.36 -21.13
N SER A 100 -12.14 -13.78 -22.32
CA SER A 100 -13.17 -14.16 -23.30
C SER A 100 -12.76 -15.31 -24.21
N SER A 101 -11.57 -15.89 -24.03
CA SER A 101 -11.08 -17.05 -24.81
C SER A 101 -11.06 -16.81 -26.32
N ARG A 102 -10.79 -15.58 -26.77
CA ARG A 102 -10.66 -15.22 -28.20
C ARG A 102 -9.24 -15.45 -28.73
N ASN A 103 -8.34 -15.92 -27.86
CA ASN A 103 -6.93 -16.24 -28.16
C ASN A 103 -6.10 -14.99 -28.52
N TYR A 104 -6.23 -13.94 -27.70
CA TYR A 104 -5.47 -12.69 -27.85
C TYR A 104 -4.23 -12.57 -26.95
N ASP A 105 -3.93 -13.59 -26.14
CA ASP A 105 -2.75 -13.61 -25.27
C ASP A 105 -1.46 -13.34 -26.06
N GLY A 106 -0.67 -12.38 -25.59
CA GLY A 106 0.58 -11.94 -26.23
C GLY A 106 0.39 -11.05 -27.46
N CYS A 107 -0.83 -10.73 -27.88
CA CYS A 107 -1.06 -9.70 -28.89
C CYS A 107 -0.66 -8.33 -28.33
N THR A 108 0.02 -7.53 -29.15
CA THR A 108 0.38 -6.15 -28.82
C THR A 108 -0.85 -5.25 -28.95
N VAL A 109 -1.15 -4.49 -27.90
CA VAL A 109 -2.14 -3.43 -27.92
C VAL A 109 -1.45 -2.18 -28.46
N GLN A 110 -1.76 -1.80 -29.71
CA GLN A 110 -1.20 -0.58 -30.31
C GLN A 110 -1.95 0.65 -29.84
N THR A 111 -3.28 0.59 -29.83
CA THR A 111 -4.11 1.72 -29.45
C THR A 111 -5.18 1.37 -28.44
N ILE A 112 -5.49 2.33 -27.57
CA ILE A 112 -6.64 2.33 -26.65
C ILE A 112 -7.40 3.63 -26.91
N ASP A 113 -8.68 3.52 -27.26
CA ASP A 113 -9.55 4.65 -27.62
C ASP A 113 -8.96 5.58 -28.70
N GLY A 114 -8.17 5.00 -29.62
CA GLY A 114 -7.52 5.71 -30.72
C GLY A 114 -6.19 6.37 -30.36
N GLU A 115 -5.73 6.27 -29.11
CA GLU A 115 -4.44 6.78 -28.64
C GLU A 115 -3.42 5.65 -28.49
N ASP A 116 -2.11 5.94 -28.56
CA ASP A 116 -1.06 4.96 -28.25
C ASP A 116 -1.28 4.32 -26.87
N ALA A 117 -1.23 2.99 -26.80
CA ALA A 117 -1.66 2.26 -25.62
C ALA A 117 -0.83 2.57 -24.35
N LEU A 118 0.50 2.67 -24.48
CA LEU A 118 1.36 2.97 -23.34
C LEU A 118 1.14 4.40 -22.84
N THR A 119 1.03 5.35 -23.77
CA THR A 119 0.70 6.75 -23.47
C THR A 119 -0.64 6.87 -22.75
N HIS A 120 -1.66 6.17 -23.24
CA HIS A 120 -3.01 6.17 -22.66
C HIS A 120 -3.03 5.62 -21.23
N ILE A 121 -2.38 4.46 -21.00
CA ILE A 121 -2.34 3.85 -19.66
C ILE A 121 -1.56 4.72 -18.67
N ASN A 122 -0.44 5.33 -19.08
CA ASN A 122 0.30 6.25 -18.22
C ASN A 122 -0.52 7.48 -17.84
N ALA A 123 -1.23 8.09 -18.81
CA ALA A 123 -2.10 9.23 -18.53
C ALA A 123 -3.26 8.86 -17.60
N TRP A 124 -3.86 7.67 -17.80
CA TRP A 124 -4.89 7.16 -16.91
C TRP A 124 -4.34 6.92 -15.49
N ALA A 125 -3.16 6.32 -15.38
CA ALA A 125 -2.55 6.02 -14.10
C ALA A 125 -2.21 7.28 -13.29
N ASP A 126 -1.66 8.30 -13.96
CA ASP A 126 -1.38 9.60 -13.36
C ASP A 126 -2.66 10.30 -12.84
N ALA A 127 -3.77 10.17 -13.56
CA ALA A 127 -5.03 10.78 -13.14
C ALA A 127 -5.77 10.00 -12.04
N ASN A 128 -5.73 8.66 -12.06
CA ASN A 128 -6.67 7.82 -11.32
C ASN A 128 -6.07 6.98 -10.18
N MET A 129 -4.75 6.86 -10.10
CA MET A 129 -4.12 6.04 -9.05
C MET A 129 -3.76 6.89 -7.84
N ASP A 130 -4.23 6.50 -6.66
CA ASP A 130 -3.85 7.10 -5.37
C ASP A 130 -2.53 6.53 -4.82
N PHE A 131 -1.93 5.58 -5.54
CA PHE A 131 -0.80 4.81 -5.07
C PHE A 131 0.52 5.26 -5.73
N ALA A 132 1.50 5.64 -4.89
CA ALA A 132 2.87 6.02 -5.25
C ALA A 132 3.06 7.36 -5.99
N LYS A 133 4.17 8.04 -5.69
CA LYS A 133 4.59 9.30 -6.35
C LYS A 133 5.50 9.08 -7.57
N ASP A 134 5.86 7.83 -7.82
CA ASP A 134 6.67 7.40 -8.96
C ASP A 134 5.76 6.87 -10.08
N ALA A 135 5.86 7.47 -11.27
CA ALA A 135 5.04 7.10 -12.42
C ALA A 135 5.31 5.68 -12.92
N GLY A 136 6.54 5.18 -12.80
CA GLY A 136 6.87 3.79 -13.15
C GLY A 136 6.18 2.79 -12.20
N VAL A 137 6.05 3.14 -10.92
CA VAL A 137 5.29 2.31 -9.98
C VAL A 137 3.79 2.38 -10.25
N GLN A 138 3.27 3.55 -10.64
CA GLN A 138 1.87 3.68 -11.07
C GLN A 138 1.60 2.80 -12.30
N LEU A 139 2.49 2.80 -13.30
CA LEU A 139 2.39 1.88 -14.45
C LEU A 139 2.36 0.41 -14.02
N ASN A 140 3.20 0.02 -13.06
CA ASN A 140 3.18 -1.35 -12.51
C ASN A 140 1.87 -1.73 -11.81
N ASN A 141 1.16 -0.78 -11.17
CA ASN A 141 -0.15 -1.06 -10.56
C ASN A 141 -1.28 -1.04 -11.58
N ALA A 142 -1.19 -0.20 -12.61
CA ALA A 142 -2.20 -0.12 -13.67
C ALA A 142 -2.29 -1.44 -14.46
N LEU A 143 -1.23 -2.25 -14.42
CA LEU A 143 -1.04 -3.45 -15.23
C LEU A 143 -1.04 -4.73 -14.40
N ALA A 144 -1.32 -5.85 -15.08
CA ALA A 144 -1.39 -7.17 -14.50
C ALA A 144 -0.08 -7.57 -13.81
N SER A 145 -0.21 -8.36 -12.75
CA SER A 145 0.92 -8.84 -11.98
C SER A 145 0.67 -10.20 -11.36
N LEU A 146 1.63 -10.73 -10.61
CA LEU A 146 1.48 -11.99 -9.89
C LEU A 146 1.35 -11.78 -8.40
N LYS A 147 0.38 -12.43 -7.78
CA LYS A 147 0.18 -12.51 -6.33
C LYS A 147 0.35 -13.94 -5.86
N PHE A 148 0.86 -14.15 -4.65
CA PHE A 148 0.91 -15.48 -4.05
C PHE A 148 -0.45 -15.84 -3.42
N ASP A 149 -0.99 -16.99 -3.78
CA ASP A 149 -2.16 -17.58 -3.11
C ASP A 149 -1.70 -18.59 -2.05
N PRO A 150 -1.88 -18.30 -0.75
CA PRO A 150 -1.46 -19.20 0.33
C PRO A 150 -2.26 -20.51 0.37
N THR A 151 -3.44 -20.56 -0.25
CA THR A 151 -4.30 -21.76 -0.28
C THR A 151 -3.76 -22.78 -1.26
N SER A 152 -3.59 -22.39 -2.53
CA SER A 152 -3.03 -23.26 -3.56
C SER A 152 -1.50 -23.38 -3.48
N ARG A 153 -0.84 -22.44 -2.79
CA ARG A 153 0.63 -22.30 -2.70
C ARG A 153 1.26 -22.07 -4.06
N THR A 154 0.58 -21.30 -4.91
CA THR A 154 1.03 -20.95 -6.25
C THR A 154 0.90 -19.45 -6.47
N PHE A 155 1.36 -18.96 -7.61
CA PHE A 155 1.12 -17.58 -8.00
C PHE A 155 -0.14 -17.51 -8.87
N GLU A 156 -0.96 -16.50 -8.66
CA GLU A 156 -2.15 -16.18 -9.44
C GLU A 156 -1.95 -14.86 -10.19
N ILE A 157 -2.55 -14.73 -11.36
CA ILE A 157 -2.54 -13.52 -12.17
C ILE A 157 -3.54 -12.55 -11.58
N VAL A 158 -3.09 -11.40 -11.10
CA VAL A 158 -3.98 -10.33 -10.62
C VAL A 158 -4.07 -9.25 -11.67
N ASP A 159 -5.30 -8.85 -11.99
CA ASP A 159 -5.56 -7.78 -12.93
C ASP A 159 -5.01 -6.45 -12.43
N GLY A 160 -4.47 -5.65 -13.34
CA GLY A 160 -4.07 -4.29 -13.02
C GLY A 160 -5.27 -3.35 -12.92
N ASP A 161 -5.12 -2.26 -12.19
CA ASP A 161 -6.21 -1.33 -11.91
C ASP A 161 -6.80 -0.69 -13.18
N PHE A 162 -6.05 -0.66 -14.30
CA PHE A 162 -6.59 -0.19 -15.57
C PHE A 162 -7.70 -1.11 -16.09
N SER A 163 -7.53 -2.43 -15.91
CA SER A 163 -8.44 -3.47 -16.39
C SER A 163 -9.51 -3.84 -15.36
N LEU A 164 -9.26 -3.57 -14.07
CA LEU A 164 -10.20 -3.78 -12.99
C LEU A 164 -10.32 -2.53 -12.10
N ARG A 165 -11.41 -1.76 -12.27
CA ARG A 165 -11.60 -0.45 -11.64
C ARG A 165 -12.61 -0.49 -10.50
N THR A 166 -12.34 0.26 -9.44
CA THR A 166 -13.27 0.53 -8.31
C THR A 166 -14.03 1.85 -8.45
N MET A 167 -13.64 2.68 -9.42
CA MET A 167 -14.36 3.88 -9.83
C MET A 167 -15.12 3.60 -11.13
N LEU A 168 -16.29 4.23 -11.27
CA LEU A 168 -17.08 4.16 -12.50
C LEU A 168 -16.24 4.66 -13.70
N PRO A 169 -16.05 3.85 -14.75
CA PRO A 169 -15.31 4.25 -15.94
C PRO A 169 -15.99 5.41 -16.68
N GLU A 170 -15.19 6.18 -17.40
CA GLU A 170 -15.62 7.38 -18.13
C GLU A 170 -16.53 7.03 -19.33
N LYS A 171 -16.37 5.81 -19.86
CA LYS A 171 -17.12 5.27 -21.00
C LYS A 171 -17.61 3.85 -20.70
N ALA A 172 -18.69 3.46 -21.37
CA ALA A 172 -19.27 2.12 -21.22
C ALA A 172 -18.43 0.97 -21.84
N HIS A 173 -17.44 1.30 -22.67
CA HIS A 173 -16.55 0.36 -23.33
C HIS A 173 -15.18 0.98 -23.55
N ILE A 174 -14.20 0.13 -23.87
CA ILE A 174 -12.89 0.52 -24.39
C ILE A 174 -12.75 -0.01 -25.82
N ASP A 175 -12.23 0.83 -26.72
CA ASP A 175 -11.88 0.43 -28.08
C ASP A 175 -10.37 0.11 -28.15
N TYR A 176 -10.00 -1.15 -28.43
CA TYR A 176 -8.59 -1.54 -28.60
C TYR A 176 -8.25 -1.79 -30.07
N GLY A 177 -7.00 -1.49 -30.44
CA GLY A 177 -6.37 -1.91 -31.68
C GLY A 177 -5.26 -2.92 -31.39
N LEU A 178 -5.49 -4.20 -31.72
CA LEU A 178 -4.56 -5.30 -31.43
C LEU A 178 -3.74 -5.72 -32.65
N VAL A 179 -2.49 -6.11 -32.45
CA VAL A 179 -1.66 -6.80 -33.46
C VAL A 179 -1.08 -8.06 -32.84
N CYS A 180 -1.52 -9.21 -33.33
CA CYS A 180 -1.12 -10.51 -32.79
C CYS A 180 0.22 -11.01 -33.35
N PRO A 181 0.92 -11.93 -32.66
CA PRO A 181 2.18 -12.47 -33.13
C PRO A 181 2.10 -13.00 -34.56
N ASN A 182 3.12 -12.69 -35.36
CA ASN A 182 3.21 -13.05 -36.80
C ASN A 182 2.14 -12.40 -37.70
N SER A 183 1.43 -11.38 -37.22
CA SER A 183 0.51 -10.57 -38.02
C SER A 183 0.98 -9.11 -38.06
N THR A 184 0.65 -8.41 -39.14
CA THR A 184 0.75 -6.94 -39.25
C THR A 184 -0.63 -6.28 -39.32
N THR A 185 -1.69 -7.08 -39.29
CA THR A 185 -3.07 -6.59 -39.39
C THR A 185 -3.54 -6.13 -38.02
N VAL A 186 -4.07 -4.91 -37.96
CA VAL A 186 -4.74 -4.39 -36.76
C VAL A 186 -6.13 -4.99 -36.65
N ILE A 187 -6.41 -5.61 -35.52
CA ILE A 187 -7.71 -6.16 -35.15
C ILE A 187 -8.40 -5.15 -34.23
N PRO A 188 -9.43 -4.42 -34.71
CA PRO A 188 -10.21 -3.55 -33.85
C PRO A 188 -11.15 -4.39 -32.98
N ILE A 189 -11.17 -4.12 -31.67
CA ILE A 189 -12.11 -4.72 -30.73
C ILE A 189 -12.76 -3.63 -29.88
N ARG A 190 -14.01 -3.87 -29.49
CA ARG A 190 -14.78 -3.01 -28.59
C ARG A 190 -15.28 -3.87 -27.45
N ASP A 191 -14.74 -3.65 -26.26
CA ASP A 191 -15.07 -4.44 -25.08
C ASP A 191 -15.80 -3.60 -24.04
N ALA A 192 -16.99 -4.06 -23.67
CA ALA A 192 -17.81 -3.43 -22.64
C ALA A 192 -17.31 -3.82 -21.23
N TRP A 193 -17.51 -2.93 -20.26
CA TRP A 193 -17.22 -3.25 -18.86
C TRP A 193 -18.22 -4.27 -18.30
N SER A 194 -17.70 -5.33 -17.69
CA SER A 194 -18.48 -6.20 -16.81
C SER A 194 -18.56 -5.56 -15.43
N ILE A 195 -19.75 -5.56 -14.82
CA ILE A 195 -19.99 -4.89 -13.54
C ILE A 195 -20.26 -5.95 -12.47
N PHE A 196 -19.51 -5.90 -11.37
CA PHE A 196 -19.62 -6.84 -10.26
C PHE A 196 -19.96 -6.09 -8.97
N PRO A 197 -21.12 -6.32 -8.35
CA PRO A 197 -21.44 -5.72 -7.07
C PRO A 197 -20.59 -6.34 -5.96
N LEU A 198 -20.05 -5.49 -5.08
CA LEU A 198 -19.25 -5.90 -3.92
C LEU A 198 -20.11 -6.21 -2.70
N THR A 199 -21.34 -5.73 -2.71
CA THR A 199 -22.35 -6.06 -1.71
C THR A 199 -23.68 -6.15 -2.43
N GLU A 200 -24.38 -7.26 -2.22
CA GLU A 200 -25.74 -7.43 -2.74
C GLU A 200 -26.69 -6.55 -1.91
N ILE A 201 -26.99 -5.36 -2.44
CA ILE A 201 -27.98 -4.44 -1.87
C ILE A 201 -29.11 -4.31 -2.87
N GLU A 202 -30.31 -4.70 -2.48
CA GLU A 202 -31.48 -4.60 -3.35
C GLU A 202 -31.94 -3.15 -3.51
N PHE A 203 -32.17 -2.76 -4.76
CA PHE A 203 -32.86 -1.53 -5.13
C PHE A 203 -33.58 -1.72 -6.46
N SER A 204 -34.72 -1.05 -6.64
CA SER A 204 -35.55 -1.12 -7.87
C SER A 204 -35.91 0.25 -8.43
N SER A 205 -35.44 1.31 -7.77
CA SER A 205 -35.64 2.71 -8.14
C SER A 205 -34.46 3.56 -7.64
N ILE A 206 -34.33 4.77 -8.17
CA ILE A 206 -33.37 5.76 -7.68
C ILE A 206 -33.56 6.01 -6.18
N GLN A 207 -34.81 6.10 -5.72
CA GLN A 207 -35.10 6.36 -4.31
C GLN A 207 -34.60 5.22 -3.41
N THR A 208 -34.91 3.97 -3.75
CA THR A 208 -34.43 2.81 -2.99
C THR A 208 -32.93 2.63 -3.09
N PHE A 209 -32.30 3.04 -4.20
CA PHE A 209 -30.85 3.03 -4.33
C PHE A 209 -30.20 4.02 -3.37
N VAL A 210 -30.66 5.26 -3.35
CA VAL A 210 -30.16 6.29 -2.43
C VAL A 210 -30.33 5.85 -0.98
N GLN A 211 -31.52 5.38 -0.61
CA GLN A 211 -31.82 4.96 0.76
C GLN A 211 -31.04 3.72 1.21
N ASN A 212 -30.92 2.70 0.35
CA ASN A 212 -30.34 1.41 0.75
C ASN A 212 -28.82 1.35 0.57
N VAL A 213 -28.28 2.06 -0.43
CA VAL A 213 -26.86 1.99 -0.82
C VAL A 213 -26.10 3.23 -0.35
N CYS A 214 -26.67 4.42 -0.58
CA CYS A 214 -25.93 5.68 -0.51
C CYS A 214 -26.02 6.34 0.87
N GLU A 215 -27.18 6.32 1.53
CA GLU A 215 -27.38 6.98 2.82
C GLU A 215 -26.80 6.16 3.98
N THR A 216 -26.27 6.86 4.99
CA THR A 216 -25.91 6.21 6.25
C THR A 216 -27.22 5.84 6.99
N PRO A 217 -27.44 4.57 7.39
CA PRO A 217 -28.66 4.19 8.10
C PRO A 217 -28.87 5.10 9.31
N PRO A 218 -30.11 5.56 9.58
CA PRO A 218 -30.37 6.43 10.72
C PRO A 218 -29.94 5.72 12.00
N ILE A 219 -29.20 6.44 12.86
CA ILE A 219 -28.83 5.96 14.18
C ILE A 219 -30.13 5.75 14.96
N THR A 220 -30.62 4.50 15.05
CA THR A 220 -31.78 4.20 15.88
C THR A 220 -31.40 4.45 17.33
N SER A 221 -31.92 5.53 17.91
CA SER A 221 -31.63 6.02 19.26
C SER A 221 -32.15 5.15 20.41
N ASN A 222 -32.56 3.89 20.15
CA ASN A 222 -33.23 3.04 21.15
C ASN A 222 -32.50 1.73 21.49
N GLY A 223 -31.30 1.51 20.95
CA GLY A 223 -30.39 0.55 21.56
C GLY A 223 -29.55 1.29 22.58
N SER A 224 -29.76 1.05 23.88
CA SER A 224 -28.68 1.29 24.83
C SER A 224 -27.44 0.66 24.18
N ARG A 225 -26.39 1.46 23.93
CA ARG A 225 -25.07 0.90 23.67
C ARG A 225 -24.80 0.10 24.93
N LYS A 226 -25.16 -1.20 24.95
CA LYS A 226 -24.55 -2.17 25.87
C LYS A 226 -23.09 -1.81 25.74
N LYS A 227 -22.45 -1.47 26.86
CA LYS A 227 -21.00 -1.33 26.99
C LYS A 227 -20.39 -2.59 26.36
N ARG A 228 -20.22 -2.59 25.04
CA ARG A 228 -19.84 -3.76 24.27
C ARG A 228 -18.33 -3.70 24.32
N GLN A 229 -17.80 -4.12 25.47
CA GLN A 229 -16.39 -4.40 25.72
C GLN A 229 -15.43 -3.41 25.05
N LEU A 230 -15.68 -2.11 25.18
CA LEU A 230 -14.69 -1.09 24.84
C LEU A 230 -13.60 -0.96 25.93
N PHE A 231 -13.80 -1.63 27.08
CA PHE A 231 -12.90 -1.61 28.22
C PHE A 231 -13.08 -2.90 29.05
N GLN A 232 -12.26 -3.91 28.80
CA GLN A 232 -11.74 -4.79 29.85
C GLN A 232 -10.24 -5.02 29.59
N PRO A 233 -9.37 -4.88 30.59
CA PRO A 233 -7.97 -5.25 30.49
C PRO A 233 -7.88 -6.77 30.67
N GLU A 234 -8.10 -7.51 29.59
CA GLU A 234 -7.34 -8.76 29.46
C GLU A 234 -5.92 -8.34 29.06
N GLU A 235 -4.90 -8.97 29.66
CA GLU A 235 -3.52 -8.89 29.21
C GLU A 235 -3.43 -9.45 27.78
N HIS A 236 -3.88 -8.65 26.83
CA HIS A 236 -3.74 -8.90 25.40
C HIS A 236 -2.48 -8.19 24.95
N PRO A 237 -1.58 -8.88 24.22
CA PRO A 237 -0.39 -8.27 23.68
C PRO A 237 -0.78 -7.04 22.85
N LEU A 238 0.09 -6.04 22.90
CA LEU A 238 0.04 -4.83 22.08
C LEU A 238 -0.47 -5.18 20.68
N ILE A 239 -1.47 -4.43 20.21
CA ILE A 239 -2.27 -4.59 18.97
C ILE A 239 -3.71 -5.03 19.31
N PRO A 240 -4.66 -4.07 19.41
CA PRO A 240 -6.06 -4.42 19.27
C PRO A 240 -6.23 -5.15 17.93
N GLN A 241 -6.65 -6.41 18.01
CA GLN A 241 -7.14 -7.22 16.90
C GLN A 241 -8.09 -6.38 16.05
N VAL A 242 -7.56 -5.85 14.95
CA VAL A 242 -8.32 -5.13 13.95
C VAL A 242 -9.22 -6.17 13.30
N LYS A 243 -10.53 -6.08 13.54
CA LYS A 243 -11.50 -6.65 12.61
C LYS A 243 -11.22 -6.06 11.24
N LYS A 244 -10.58 -6.87 10.39
CA LYS A 244 -10.39 -6.74 8.94
C LYS A 244 -9.92 -5.35 8.49
N ASN A 245 -8.62 -5.24 8.24
CA ASN A 245 -7.97 -4.11 7.59
C ASN A 245 -8.69 -3.72 6.28
N PRO A 246 -9.00 -2.43 6.02
CA PRO A 246 -9.57 -2.01 4.73
C PRO A 246 -8.57 -2.05 3.55
N PHE A 247 -7.27 -2.30 3.76
CA PHE A 247 -6.38 -2.73 2.66
C PHE A 247 -6.64 -4.17 2.24
N LYS A 248 -7.07 -5.01 3.19
CA LYS A 248 -7.74 -6.27 2.88
C LYS A 248 -9.01 -5.98 2.08
N GLN A 249 -9.74 -4.86 2.24
CA GLN A 249 -10.85 -4.58 1.34
C GLN A 249 -10.39 -4.42 -0.11
N ALA A 250 -9.46 -3.57 -0.51
CA ALA A 250 -9.09 -3.49 -1.94
C ALA A 250 -8.64 -4.84 -2.56
N ASN A 251 -7.88 -5.66 -1.82
CA ASN A 251 -7.35 -6.96 -2.33
C ASN A 251 -8.23 -8.20 -2.03
N ILE A 252 -9.14 -8.16 -1.05
CA ILE A 252 -10.14 -9.21 -0.77
C ILE A 252 -11.42 -8.93 -1.56
N ILE A 253 -11.78 -7.67 -1.78
CA ILE A 253 -12.94 -7.27 -2.59
C ILE A 253 -12.82 -7.84 -4.02
N VAL A 254 -11.60 -7.91 -4.57
CA VAL A 254 -11.34 -8.54 -5.88
C VAL A 254 -11.49 -10.07 -5.82
N ASN A 255 -11.23 -10.73 -4.69
CA ASN A 255 -11.37 -12.18 -4.58
C ASN A 255 -12.78 -12.64 -4.15
N ASP A 256 -13.56 -11.78 -3.49
CA ASP A 256 -14.90 -12.12 -2.94
C ASP A 256 -16.07 -11.71 -3.84
N ALA A 257 -15.85 -10.96 -4.93
CA ALA A 257 -16.92 -10.60 -5.86
C ALA A 257 -17.33 -11.83 -6.71
N ALA A 258 -18.51 -12.38 -6.42
CA ALA A 258 -19.06 -13.51 -7.15
C ALA A 258 -19.16 -13.19 -8.66
N GLY A 259 -18.57 -14.06 -9.49
CA GLY A 259 -18.65 -13.99 -10.94
C GLY A 259 -17.44 -13.38 -11.65
N LEU A 260 -16.41 -12.90 -10.94
CA LEU A 260 -15.14 -12.55 -11.58
C LEU A 260 -14.53 -13.79 -12.29
N PRO A 261 -13.82 -13.60 -13.42
CA PRO A 261 -13.13 -14.70 -14.10
C PRO A 261 -12.20 -15.46 -13.15
N SER A 262 -12.16 -16.78 -13.25
CA SER A 262 -11.22 -17.60 -12.46
C SER A 262 -9.79 -17.26 -12.84
N GLN A 263 -8.96 -16.93 -11.86
CA GLN A 263 -7.56 -16.61 -12.11
C GLN A 263 -6.74 -17.87 -12.42
N GLU A 264 -5.83 -17.75 -13.39
CA GLU A 264 -4.96 -18.85 -13.77
C GLU A 264 -3.84 -19.01 -12.73
N HIS A 265 -3.66 -20.24 -12.24
CA HIS A 265 -2.56 -20.59 -11.35
C HIS A 265 -1.30 -20.88 -12.14
N ILE A 266 -0.25 -20.11 -11.89
CA ILE A 266 1.07 -20.29 -12.46
C ILE A 266 1.90 -21.16 -11.51
N LYS A 267 2.37 -22.30 -12.04
CA LYS A 267 3.35 -23.14 -11.33
C LYS A 267 4.68 -22.40 -11.24
N SER A 268 5.18 -22.25 -10.02
CA SER A 268 6.50 -21.69 -9.70
C SER A 268 7.44 -22.78 -9.17
N ALA A 269 8.66 -22.40 -8.79
CA ALA A 269 9.59 -23.24 -8.04
C ALA A 269 8.89 -23.87 -6.83
N ALA A 270 9.28 -25.09 -6.47
CA ALA A 270 8.67 -25.78 -5.34
C ALA A 270 8.90 -25.00 -4.04
N VAL A 271 7.82 -24.79 -3.27
CA VAL A 271 7.91 -24.21 -1.94
C VAL A 271 8.87 -25.03 -1.10
N PHE A 272 9.84 -24.35 -0.49
CA PHE A 272 10.77 -24.91 0.46
C PHE A 272 10.25 -24.60 1.88
N GLY A 273 10.18 -25.61 2.75
CA GLY A 273 9.65 -25.42 4.11
C GLY A 273 8.13 -25.23 4.19
N THR A 274 7.67 -24.64 5.29
CA THR A 274 6.23 -24.49 5.59
C THR A 274 5.78 -23.05 5.32
N PRO A 275 4.77 -22.81 4.45
CA PRO A 275 4.21 -21.47 4.24
C PRO A 275 3.70 -20.84 5.53
N GLY A 276 3.96 -19.54 5.71
CA GLY A 276 3.38 -18.70 6.75
C GLY A 276 2.09 -18.00 6.31
N GLN A 277 1.63 -17.06 7.13
CA GLN A 277 0.52 -16.16 6.80
C GLN A 277 0.95 -14.98 5.93
N ALA A 278 2.24 -14.63 5.93
CA ALA A 278 2.77 -13.45 5.26
C ALA A 278 3.97 -13.73 4.34
N ALA A 279 4.71 -14.81 4.61
CA ALA A 279 5.90 -15.19 3.87
C ALA A 279 5.98 -16.69 3.55
N VAL A 280 6.70 -17.00 2.48
CA VAL A 280 7.02 -18.34 2.02
C VAL A 280 8.44 -18.35 1.51
N VAL A 281 9.14 -19.48 1.65
CA VAL A 281 10.51 -19.59 1.17
C VAL A 281 10.63 -20.58 0.02
N TYR A 282 11.60 -20.35 -0.85
CA TYR A 282 11.95 -21.18 -1.98
C TYR A 282 13.47 -21.42 -2.00
N ARG A 283 13.90 -22.44 -2.74
CA ARG A 283 15.30 -22.63 -3.14
C ARG A 283 15.34 -22.70 -4.65
N LEU A 284 16.29 -21.99 -5.27
CA LEU A 284 16.41 -21.99 -6.73
C LEU A 284 16.96 -23.32 -7.22
N ASP A 285 16.38 -23.85 -8.31
CA ASP A 285 16.76 -25.15 -8.85
C ASP A 285 18.11 -25.09 -9.59
N GLN A 286 18.36 -24.02 -10.37
CA GLN A 286 19.62 -23.87 -11.11
C GLN A 286 20.73 -23.33 -10.22
N ARG A 287 20.37 -22.74 -9.07
CA ARG A 287 21.26 -22.15 -8.09
C ARG A 287 20.89 -22.56 -6.66
N PRO A 288 21.14 -23.81 -6.26
CA PRO A 288 20.73 -24.32 -4.94
C PRO A 288 21.42 -23.63 -3.76
N ASP A 289 22.46 -22.82 -4.01
CA ASP A 289 23.09 -21.94 -3.02
C ASP A 289 22.27 -20.66 -2.72
N VAL A 290 21.20 -20.40 -3.48
CA VAL A 290 20.33 -19.23 -3.36
C VAL A 290 18.92 -19.64 -2.89
N GLY A 291 18.48 -19.03 -1.81
CA GLY A 291 17.11 -19.10 -1.30
C GLY A 291 16.34 -17.81 -1.61
N VAL A 292 15.03 -17.91 -1.65
CA VAL A 292 14.14 -16.75 -1.79
C VAL A 292 13.20 -16.72 -0.61
N VAL A 293 13.04 -15.55 0.01
CA VAL A 293 12.01 -15.26 1.01
C VAL A 293 11.02 -14.32 0.35
N HIS A 294 9.90 -14.86 -0.13
CA HIS A 294 8.83 -14.05 -0.71
C HIS A 294 7.88 -13.63 0.42
N VAL A 295 7.83 -12.33 0.70
CA VAL A 295 6.95 -11.73 1.69
C VAL A 295 5.87 -10.95 0.94
N TRP A 296 4.69 -11.55 0.77
CA TRP A 296 3.60 -10.96 -0.04
C TRP A 296 2.76 -9.95 0.75
N THR A 297 2.84 -9.95 2.08
CA THR A 297 2.13 -8.96 2.91
C THR A 297 2.87 -8.72 4.22
N HIS A 298 2.58 -7.61 4.91
CA HIS A 298 2.91 -7.44 6.33
C HIS A 298 1.64 -7.51 7.19
N ASP A 299 0.51 -7.90 6.62
CA ASP A 299 -0.79 -8.00 7.28
C ASP A 299 -1.10 -9.46 7.62
N MET A 300 -0.84 -9.83 8.87
CA MET A 300 -1.15 -11.15 9.42
C MET A 300 -1.82 -11.05 10.78
N ASP A 301 -2.45 -12.14 11.20
CA ASP A 301 -3.21 -12.17 12.45
C ASP A 301 -2.32 -12.47 13.67
N ASP A 302 -1.22 -13.21 13.48
CA ASP A 302 -0.26 -13.58 14.53
C ASP A 302 1.19 -13.37 14.03
N ASP A 303 1.80 -12.25 14.43
CA ASP A 303 3.14 -11.87 14.00
C ASP A 303 4.24 -12.69 14.67
N ILE A 304 4.05 -13.15 15.91
CA ILE A 304 5.01 -14.00 16.62
C ILE A 304 5.10 -15.38 15.95
N ALA A 305 3.97 -15.98 15.61
CA ALA A 305 3.93 -17.26 14.92
C ALA A 305 4.60 -17.17 13.54
N GLU A 306 4.36 -16.09 12.81
CA GLU A 306 4.98 -15.85 11.50
C GLU A 306 6.50 -15.70 11.61
N LEU A 307 6.99 -14.88 12.54
CA LEU A 307 8.42 -14.68 12.76
C LEU A 307 9.12 -15.98 13.15
N THR A 308 8.48 -16.80 13.99
CA THR A 308 8.99 -18.11 14.39
C THR A 308 9.05 -19.08 13.20
N ASN A 309 7.99 -19.12 12.38
CA ASN A 309 7.94 -19.94 11.17
C ASN A 309 9.06 -19.53 10.20
N LEU A 310 9.20 -18.23 9.94
CA LEU A 310 10.21 -17.72 9.03
C LEU A 310 11.64 -17.98 9.54
N ALA A 311 11.90 -17.81 10.83
CA ALA A 311 13.18 -18.16 11.44
C ALA A 311 13.54 -19.64 11.22
N ASN A 312 12.59 -20.56 11.44
CA ASN A 312 12.79 -22.00 11.21
C ASN A 312 13.05 -22.33 9.74
N ASN A 313 12.33 -21.68 8.82
CA ASN A 313 12.52 -21.83 7.38
C ASN A 313 13.92 -21.33 6.95
N LEU A 314 14.39 -20.20 7.49
CA LEU A 314 15.75 -19.67 7.25
C LEU A 314 16.84 -20.63 7.73
N VAL A 315 16.70 -21.21 8.92
CA VAL A 315 17.61 -22.24 9.44
C VAL A 315 17.64 -23.46 8.51
N THR A 316 16.46 -23.91 8.07
CA THR A 316 16.33 -25.06 7.17
C THR A 316 17.01 -24.80 5.82
N LEU A 317 16.87 -23.60 5.24
CA LEU A 317 17.56 -23.22 4.00
C LEU A 317 19.08 -23.33 4.17
N SER A 318 19.63 -22.76 5.25
CA SER A 318 21.07 -22.78 5.53
C SER A 318 21.62 -24.21 5.69
N GLN A 319 20.89 -25.07 6.40
CA GLN A 319 21.23 -26.49 6.56
C GLN A 319 21.24 -27.25 5.23
N ASN A 320 20.47 -26.78 4.24
CA ASN A 320 20.36 -27.36 2.91
C ASN A 320 21.27 -26.68 1.87
N GLY A 321 22.34 -26.02 2.32
CA GLY A 321 23.40 -25.50 1.46
C GLY A 321 23.17 -24.08 0.93
N VAL A 322 22.04 -23.44 1.27
CA VAL A 322 21.79 -22.05 0.88
C VAL A 322 22.74 -21.12 1.62
N ARG A 323 23.34 -20.18 0.89
CA ARG A 323 24.27 -19.16 1.41
C ARG A 323 23.85 -17.74 1.08
N ASN A 324 22.96 -17.58 0.11
CA ASN A 324 22.50 -16.28 -0.37
C ASN A 324 20.97 -16.22 -0.31
N ILE A 325 20.41 -15.05 0.02
CA ILE A 325 18.96 -14.84 0.12
C ILE A 325 18.52 -13.68 -0.77
N ILE A 326 17.47 -13.91 -1.57
CA ILE A 326 16.67 -12.85 -2.17
C ILE A 326 15.44 -12.64 -1.29
N ILE A 327 15.23 -11.43 -0.79
CA ILE A 327 13.98 -11.03 -0.14
C ILE A 327 13.11 -10.41 -1.24
N ASP A 328 11.97 -11.03 -1.57
CA ASP A 328 11.05 -10.57 -2.61
C ASP A 328 9.81 -9.94 -1.98
N PHE A 329 9.64 -8.63 -2.19
CA PHE A 329 8.54 -7.79 -1.72
C PHE A 329 7.57 -7.35 -2.81
N GLN A 330 7.67 -7.91 -4.02
CA GLN A 330 6.77 -7.57 -5.12
C GLN A 330 5.30 -7.80 -4.73
N GLY A 331 4.46 -6.78 -4.94
CA GLY A 331 3.03 -6.81 -4.60
C GLY A 331 2.69 -6.62 -3.12
N ASN A 332 3.66 -6.33 -2.25
CA ASN A 332 3.43 -6.19 -0.80
C ASN A 332 3.01 -4.77 -0.39
N PHE A 333 1.71 -4.52 -0.22
CA PHE A 333 1.18 -3.20 0.15
C PHE A 333 1.43 -2.78 1.62
N GLY A 334 2.06 -3.63 2.43
CA GLY A 334 2.30 -3.40 3.86
C GLY A 334 1.27 -4.10 4.76
N GLY A 335 1.04 -3.53 5.94
CA GLY A 335 0.29 -4.15 7.04
C GLY A 335 0.75 -3.65 8.41
N LEU A 336 1.06 -4.57 9.32
CA LEU A 336 1.48 -4.26 10.69
C LEU A 336 2.84 -3.55 10.71
N VAL A 337 2.88 -2.37 11.35
CA VAL A 337 4.11 -1.56 11.48
C VAL A 337 5.15 -2.26 12.37
N SER A 338 4.72 -2.99 13.40
CA SER A 338 5.62 -3.78 14.27
C SER A 338 6.41 -4.82 13.47
N PHE A 339 5.73 -5.52 12.56
CA PHE A 339 6.35 -6.56 11.75
C PHE A 339 7.46 -6.02 10.84
N ALA A 340 7.35 -4.77 10.37
CA ALA A 340 8.39 -4.17 9.54
C ALA A 340 9.76 -4.18 10.23
N SER A 341 9.77 -3.85 11.52
CA SER A 341 10.97 -3.79 12.35
C SER A 341 11.49 -5.19 12.69
N THR A 342 10.60 -6.10 13.11
CA THR A 342 10.99 -7.45 13.55
C THR A 342 11.40 -8.36 12.39
N LEU A 343 10.81 -8.19 11.20
CA LEU A 343 11.26 -8.88 9.98
C LEU A 343 12.72 -8.56 9.66
N VAL A 344 13.12 -7.29 9.74
CA VAL A 344 14.51 -6.88 9.49
C VAL A 344 15.45 -7.45 10.55
N GLN A 345 14.98 -7.59 11.79
CA GLN A 345 15.76 -8.17 12.88
C GLN A 345 16.09 -9.66 12.68
N LEU A 346 15.37 -10.39 11.82
CA LEU A 346 15.72 -11.77 11.44
C LEU A 346 17.04 -11.84 10.65
N PHE A 347 17.38 -10.79 9.91
CA PHE A 347 18.59 -10.71 9.09
C PHE A 347 19.67 -9.83 9.74
N PHE A 348 19.25 -8.77 10.43
CA PHE A 348 20.11 -7.78 11.08
C PHE A 348 19.61 -7.51 12.50
N PRO A 349 19.97 -8.35 13.48
CA PRO A 349 19.53 -8.21 14.87
C PRO A 349 19.81 -6.82 15.45
N ASN A 350 18.88 -6.33 16.28
CA ASN A 350 18.99 -5.01 16.91
C ASN A 350 20.24 -4.87 17.78
N LYS A 351 20.91 -3.73 17.67
CA LYS A 351 21.94 -3.29 18.64
C LYS A 351 21.33 -2.62 19.88
N GLY A 352 20.10 -2.15 19.78
CA GLY A 352 19.34 -1.52 20.85
C GLY A 352 17.87 -1.35 20.46
N PRO A 353 16.99 -0.98 21.41
CA PRO A 353 15.55 -0.97 21.19
C PRO A 353 15.06 0.02 20.12
N LEU A 354 15.86 1.04 19.77
CA LEU A 354 15.52 2.06 18.78
C LEU A 354 16.20 1.88 17.41
N ASP A 355 17.04 0.85 17.22
CA ASP A 355 17.85 0.66 16.01
C ASP A 355 16.99 0.47 14.73
N LYS A 356 15.78 -0.06 14.88
CA LYS A 356 14.83 -0.32 13.78
C LYS A 356 13.51 0.39 14.02
N THR A 357 13.60 1.64 14.48
CA THR A 357 12.48 2.51 14.82
C THR A 357 12.67 3.85 14.13
N PHE A 358 11.60 4.40 13.57
CA PHE A 358 11.62 5.73 12.96
C PHE A 358 11.23 6.78 13.98
N THR A 359 11.90 7.93 13.94
CA THR A 359 11.35 9.14 14.56
C THR A 359 10.09 9.55 13.82
N SER A 360 9.15 10.16 14.54
CA SER A 360 7.81 10.48 14.07
C SER A 360 7.31 11.78 14.65
N SER A 361 6.31 12.38 14.01
CA SER A 361 5.54 13.50 14.58
C SER A 361 4.09 13.48 14.13
N LEU A 362 3.22 14.14 14.91
CA LEU A 362 1.84 14.40 14.54
C LEU A 362 1.60 15.90 14.44
N ARG A 363 0.57 16.29 13.68
CA ARG A 363 0.10 17.68 13.64
C ARG A 363 -0.60 17.99 14.96
N VAL A 364 -0.44 19.21 15.46
CA VAL A 364 -1.15 19.68 16.66
C VAL A 364 -1.98 20.91 16.32
N THR A 365 -3.27 20.80 16.61
CA THR A 365 -4.26 21.88 16.45
C THR A 365 -5.15 21.94 17.69
N GLU A 366 -5.90 23.02 17.86
CA GLU A 366 -6.85 23.15 18.99
C GLU A 366 -7.84 21.97 19.05
N SER A 367 -8.29 21.47 17.89
CA SER A 367 -9.17 20.30 17.81
C SER A 367 -8.49 19.05 18.37
N ILE A 368 -7.24 18.81 17.97
CA ILE A 368 -6.44 17.67 18.46
C ILE A 368 -6.16 17.80 19.95
N GLN A 369 -5.81 19.00 20.44
CA GLN A 369 -5.55 19.23 21.87
C GLN A 369 -6.79 19.03 22.73
N GLN A 370 -7.95 19.48 22.28
CA GLN A 370 -9.22 19.24 22.97
C GLN A 370 -9.52 17.74 23.06
N LEU A 371 -9.41 17.02 21.94
CA LEU A 371 -9.67 15.59 21.89
C LEU A 371 -8.67 14.81 22.76
N SER A 372 -7.39 15.14 22.64
CA SER A 372 -6.31 14.50 23.39
C SER A 372 -6.46 14.71 24.89
N THR A 373 -6.76 15.93 25.33
CA THR A 373 -7.02 16.25 26.74
C THR A 373 -8.16 15.41 27.31
N ALA A 374 -9.22 15.20 26.53
CA ALA A 374 -10.39 14.45 26.95
C ALA A 374 -10.16 12.93 26.95
N LEU A 375 -9.21 12.44 26.13
CA LEU A 375 -8.91 11.01 25.99
C LEU A 375 -7.72 10.55 26.83
N TRP A 376 -6.87 11.46 27.30
CA TRP A 376 -5.63 11.16 28.01
C TRP A 376 -5.81 10.08 29.10
N ASN A 377 -4.97 9.04 29.03
CA ASN A 377 -4.94 7.90 29.97
C ASN A 377 -6.29 7.18 30.11
N SER A 378 -7.13 7.27 29.08
CA SER A 378 -8.43 6.61 29.01
C SER A 378 -8.64 5.87 27.69
N SER A 379 -7.68 5.93 26.76
CA SER A 379 -7.76 5.23 25.48
C SER A 379 -6.40 4.72 25.01
N SER A 380 -6.38 3.87 24.00
CA SER A 380 -5.17 3.51 23.24
C SER A 380 -5.17 4.15 21.85
N SER A 381 -5.84 5.30 21.73
CA SER A 381 -6.01 5.99 20.45
C SER A 381 -4.75 6.79 20.05
N LEU A 382 -4.67 7.18 18.78
CA LEU A 382 -3.58 8.03 18.26
C LEU A 382 -3.52 9.43 18.86
N TYR A 383 -4.53 9.82 19.65
CA TYR A 383 -4.58 11.13 20.33
C TYR A 383 -4.41 10.98 21.85
N ASP A 384 -4.04 9.80 22.33
CA ASP A 384 -3.63 9.56 23.71
C ASP A 384 -2.10 9.44 23.76
N ALA A 385 -1.44 10.36 24.46
CA ALA A 385 0.02 10.39 24.51
C ALA A 385 0.63 9.10 25.10
N THR A 386 -0.10 8.34 25.92
CA THR A 386 0.38 7.06 26.50
C THR A 386 0.68 6.00 25.43
N SER A 387 0.15 6.16 24.22
CA SER A 387 0.40 5.28 23.08
C SER A 387 1.77 5.50 22.43
N PHE A 388 2.51 6.53 22.86
CA PHE A 388 3.75 6.98 22.26
C PHE A 388 4.95 6.87 23.20
N TYR A 389 6.11 6.79 22.58
CA TYR A 389 7.40 6.75 23.24
C TYR A 389 8.15 8.05 22.96
N ASP A 390 8.59 8.74 23.99
CA ASP A 390 9.48 9.89 23.89
C ASP A 390 10.83 9.38 23.35
N TYR A 391 11.15 9.80 22.13
CA TYR A 391 12.36 9.37 21.45
C TYR A 391 13.62 9.92 22.13
N ALA A 392 13.55 11.14 22.68
CA ALA A 392 14.68 11.78 23.35
C ALA A 392 14.84 11.27 24.79
N GLY A 393 13.76 11.26 25.57
CA GLY A 393 13.73 10.78 26.96
C GLY A 393 13.88 9.27 27.11
N ARG A 394 13.61 8.51 26.05
CA ARG A 394 13.67 7.03 26.01
C ARG A 394 12.70 6.37 27.00
N ASN A 395 11.49 6.88 27.10
CA ASN A 395 10.41 6.37 27.95
C ASN A 395 9.05 6.56 27.29
N LEU A 396 8.04 5.82 27.76
CA LEU A 396 6.66 6.11 27.41
C LEU A 396 6.23 7.45 28.03
N TYR A 397 5.37 8.19 27.33
CA TYR A 397 4.77 9.39 27.92
C TYR A 397 3.90 9.00 29.12
N THR A 398 4.09 9.72 30.22
CA THR A 398 3.33 9.56 31.48
C THR A 398 2.40 10.74 31.76
N ASP A 399 2.39 11.72 30.87
CA ASP A 399 1.54 12.90 30.83
C ASP A 399 1.10 13.17 29.38
N ASN A 400 0.29 14.21 29.18
CA ASN A 400 -0.21 14.57 27.87
C ASN A 400 0.67 15.62 27.14
N ASP A 401 1.93 15.79 27.56
CA ASP A 401 2.79 16.88 27.07
C ASP A 401 3.09 16.75 25.57
N LEU A 402 3.06 15.52 25.01
CA LEU A 402 3.20 15.29 23.57
C LEU A 402 2.28 16.20 22.72
N PHE A 403 1.04 16.41 23.19
CA PHE A 403 0.05 17.24 22.50
C PHE A 403 -0.10 18.65 23.12
N MET A 404 0.20 18.81 24.40
CA MET A 404 0.05 20.10 25.09
C MET A 404 1.25 21.03 24.88
N ASN A 405 2.45 20.49 24.68
CA ASN A 405 3.69 21.23 24.45
C ASN A 405 4.12 21.12 22.99
N ALA A 406 3.25 21.56 22.07
CA ALA A 406 3.54 21.51 20.64
C ALA A 406 4.72 22.40 20.26
N THR A 407 5.51 21.94 19.29
CA THR A 407 6.59 22.72 18.70
C THR A 407 6.21 23.23 17.32
N THR A 408 6.65 24.43 16.99
CA THR A 408 6.47 24.99 15.67
C THR A 408 7.55 24.44 14.73
N SER A 409 7.11 23.82 13.63
CA SER A 409 7.98 23.29 12.59
C SER A 409 7.55 23.79 11.22
N ILE A 410 8.50 23.83 10.29
CA ILE A 410 8.27 24.26 8.91
C ILE A 410 8.22 23.02 8.02
N ARG A 411 7.16 22.90 7.22
CA ARG A 411 7.06 21.93 6.12
C ARG A 411 6.83 22.73 4.84
N ASN A 412 7.71 22.55 3.85
CA ASN A 412 7.64 23.25 2.56
C ASN A 412 7.35 24.77 2.68
N GLY A 413 8.09 25.45 3.55
CA GLY A 413 7.95 26.90 3.79
C GLY A 413 6.72 27.34 4.59
N ARG A 414 5.84 26.42 5.01
CA ARG A 414 4.68 26.71 5.87
C ARG A 414 4.95 26.30 7.31
N SER A 415 4.76 27.25 8.21
CA SER A 415 4.85 27.04 9.65
C SER A 415 3.55 26.45 10.19
N ALA A 416 3.64 25.40 11.00
CA ALA A 416 2.53 24.84 11.74
C ALA A 416 3.02 24.20 13.04
N ASN A 417 2.09 23.87 13.94
CA ASN A 417 2.40 23.19 15.19
C ASN A 417 2.35 21.67 15.01
N TYR A 418 3.34 21.01 15.58
CA TYR A 418 3.52 19.56 15.57
C TYR A 418 3.90 19.11 16.98
N THR A 419 3.82 17.81 17.23
CA THR A 419 4.39 17.22 18.44
C THR A 419 5.91 17.38 18.43
N GLU A 420 6.54 17.27 19.60
CA GLU A 420 7.97 16.95 19.63
C GLU A 420 8.27 15.61 18.96
N THR A 421 9.56 15.33 18.74
CA THR A 421 10.00 14.07 18.11
C THR A 421 9.61 12.89 18.99
N THR A 422 8.79 12.01 18.45
CA THR A 422 8.28 10.82 19.15
C THR A 422 8.45 9.57 18.28
N THR A 423 7.97 8.43 18.75
CA THR A 423 7.78 7.22 17.96
C THR A 423 6.64 6.39 18.55
N LEU A 424 6.07 5.51 17.72
CA LEU A 424 5.32 4.36 18.22
C LEU A 424 6.23 3.49 19.10
N LYS A 425 5.62 2.73 20.02
CA LYS A 425 6.34 1.83 20.92
C LYS A 425 7.29 0.91 20.12
N PRO A 426 8.61 0.95 20.39
CA PRO A 426 9.57 0.13 19.68
C PRO A 426 9.33 -1.36 19.89
N THR A 427 9.54 -2.16 18.85
CA THR A 427 9.42 -3.62 18.89
C THR A 427 10.78 -4.28 18.81
N VAL A 428 11.06 -5.17 19.77
CA VAL A 428 12.31 -5.94 19.82
C VAL A 428 11.97 -7.40 19.64
N LEU A 429 12.61 -8.02 18.64
CA LEU A 429 12.57 -9.46 18.45
C LEU A 429 13.41 -10.12 19.56
N SER A 430 12.83 -11.10 20.25
CA SER A 430 13.60 -11.92 21.19
C SER A 430 14.75 -12.61 20.48
N ALA A 431 15.91 -12.74 21.14
CA ALA A 431 17.08 -13.35 20.52
C ALA A 431 16.79 -14.80 20.09
N ILE A 432 16.97 -15.09 18.80
CA ILE A 432 16.89 -16.44 18.23
C ILE A 432 18.31 -16.87 17.89
N GLN A 433 18.89 -17.74 18.73
CA GLN A 433 20.32 -18.06 18.71
C GLN A 433 20.76 -18.68 17.37
N GLU A 434 19.89 -19.47 16.75
CA GLU A 434 20.11 -20.16 15.49
C GLU A 434 20.31 -19.20 14.32
N LEU A 435 19.74 -17.99 14.40
CA LEU A 435 19.91 -16.98 13.35
C LEU A 435 21.34 -16.43 13.32
N ALA A 436 22.05 -16.41 14.46
CA ALA A 436 23.37 -15.81 14.56
C ALA A 436 24.43 -16.52 13.68
N SER A 437 24.23 -17.79 13.34
CA SER A 437 25.16 -18.59 12.53
C SER A 437 24.79 -18.64 11.03
N LEU A 438 23.70 -17.99 10.62
CA LEU A 438 23.29 -18.02 9.23
C LEU A 438 24.25 -17.19 8.35
N PRO A 439 24.56 -17.63 7.11
CA PRO A 439 25.50 -16.97 6.21
C PRO A 439 25.19 -15.50 5.92
N TRP A 440 23.91 -15.14 5.94
CA TRP A 440 23.40 -13.79 5.63
C TRP A 440 23.20 -12.91 6.86
N THR A 441 23.33 -13.44 8.08
CA THR A 441 23.10 -12.65 9.30
C THR A 441 24.16 -11.58 9.46
N ASN A 442 23.72 -10.32 9.59
CA ASN A 442 24.58 -9.13 9.57
C ASN A 442 25.48 -9.02 8.33
N ASN A 443 25.11 -9.66 7.22
CA ASN A 443 25.92 -9.70 6.02
C ASN A 443 25.08 -9.37 4.77
N ALA A 444 25.00 -8.08 4.47
CA ALA A 444 24.28 -7.56 3.32
C ALA A 444 24.81 -8.07 1.97
N SER A 445 26.07 -8.51 1.88
CA SER A 445 26.61 -9.04 0.63
C SER A 445 25.94 -10.36 0.20
N ASN A 446 25.37 -11.09 1.16
CA ASN A 446 24.63 -12.34 0.97
C ASN A 446 23.11 -12.13 0.86
N ILE A 447 22.63 -10.87 0.83
CA ILE A 447 21.20 -10.54 0.72
C ILE A 447 20.98 -9.63 -0.50
N ARG A 448 19.90 -9.86 -1.25
CA ARG A 448 19.35 -8.91 -2.22
C ARG A 448 17.89 -8.65 -1.92
N LEU A 449 17.44 -7.43 -2.18
CA LEU A 449 16.03 -7.07 -2.14
C LEU A 449 15.49 -7.05 -3.58
N LEU A 450 14.37 -7.70 -3.84
CA LEU A 450 13.61 -7.64 -5.08
C LEU A 450 12.23 -7.01 -4.80
N THR A 451 11.80 -6.09 -5.64
CA THR A 451 10.55 -5.33 -5.51
C THR A 451 10.06 -4.89 -6.88
N ASP A 452 8.80 -4.50 -6.99
CA ASP A 452 8.21 -3.87 -8.18
C ASP A 452 7.77 -2.44 -7.87
N GLY A 453 8.31 -1.88 -6.78
CA GLY A 453 8.00 -0.57 -6.25
C GLY A 453 6.71 -0.50 -5.46
N ARG A 454 5.82 -1.51 -5.54
CA ARG A 454 4.52 -1.54 -4.81
C ARG A 454 4.66 -1.83 -3.32
N CYS A 455 5.87 -2.04 -2.85
CA CYS A 455 6.17 -2.17 -1.44
C CYS A 455 5.73 -0.90 -0.68
N GLY A 456 4.59 -0.96 0.01
CA GLY A 456 3.94 0.20 0.65
C GLY A 456 3.87 0.09 2.16
N SER A 457 3.56 1.19 2.84
CA SER A 457 3.37 1.27 4.29
C SER A 457 4.52 0.59 5.07
N SER A 458 4.20 -0.37 5.95
CA SER A 458 5.19 -1.14 6.72
C SER A 458 6.19 -1.91 5.85
N CYS A 459 5.84 -2.34 4.63
CA CYS A 459 6.81 -2.92 3.69
C CYS A 459 7.88 -1.91 3.29
N SER A 460 7.48 -0.67 2.99
CA SER A 460 8.42 0.41 2.66
C SER A 460 9.38 0.68 3.82
N MET A 461 8.90 0.57 5.07
CA MET A 461 9.75 0.67 6.27
C MET A 461 10.81 -0.43 6.32
N SER A 462 10.45 -1.71 6.05
CA SER A 462 11.42 -2.80 5.95
C SER A 462 12.41 -2.58 4.81
N THR A 463 11.93 -2.16 3.64
CA THR A 463 12.77 -1.80 2.50
C THR A 463 13.80 -0.75 2.88
N PHE A 464 13.36 0.32 3.53
CA PHE A 464 14.25 1.39 3.99
C PHE A 464 15.31 0.88 4.96
N PHE A 465 14.97 0.07 5.95
CA PHE A 465 15.98 -0.46 6.87
C PHE A 465 16.94 -1.45 6.19
N LEU A 466 16.47 -2.27 5.26
CA LEU A 466 17.34 -3.18 4.51
C LEU A 466 18.33 -2.39 3.64
N THR A 467 17.85 -1.43 2.85
CA THR A 467 18.67 -0.72 1.85
C THR A 467 19.48 0.42 2.47
N GLN A 468 18.83 1.29 3.25
CA GLN A 468 19.45 2.54 3.71
C GLN A 468 20.32 2.33 4.94
N PHE A 469 19.89 1.48 5.88
CA PHE A 469 20.64 1.19 7.09
C PHE A 469 21.64 0.06 6.91
N ASN A 470 21.18 -1.07 6.37
CA ASN A 470 22.00 -2.27 6.28
C ASN A 470 22.72 -2.44 4.93
N LYS A 471 22.50 -1.54 3.96
CA LYS A 471 23.19 -1.52 2.65
C LYS A 471 22.94 -2.78 1.83
N VAL A 472 21.76 -3.39 1.97
CA VAL A 472 21.29 -4.44 1.06
C VAL A 472 21.02 -3.82 -0.31
N ILE A 473 21.60 -4.41 -1.36
CA ILE A 473 21.39 -3.99 -2.74
C ILE A 473 19.97 -4.37 -3.19
N SER A 474 19.30 -3.42 -3.82
CA SER A 474 17.91 -3.52 -4.29
C SER A 474 17.79 -3.62 -5.81
N TYR A 475 16.89 -4.47 -6.26
CA TYR A 475 16.46 -4.64 -7.65
C TYR A 475 14.97 -4.31 -7.73
N ALA A 476 14.61 -3.28 -8.50
CA ALA A 476 13.22 -3.01 -8.84
C ALA A 476 12.90 -3.53 -10.24
N VAL A 477 11.70 -4.06 -10.47
CA VAL A 477 11.30 -4.60 -11.79
C VAL A 477 10.07 -3.90 -12.38
N GLY A 478 10.08 -3.71 -13.69
CA GLY A 478 9.01 -3.05 -14.43
C GLY A 478 9.20 -1.55 -14.51
N GLY A 479 8.10 -0.80 -14.43
CA GLY A 479 8.07 0.64 -14.68
C GLY A 479 8.35 0.99 -16.14
N THR A 480 8.65 2.26 -16.39
CA THR A 480 8.97 2.77 -17.73
C THR A 480 10.35 2.32 -18.17
N PHE A 481 10.47 1.78 -19.38
CA PHE A 481 11.74 1.31 -19.92
C PHE A 481 12.79 2.43 -19.98
N GLY A 482 13.96 2.16 -19.43
CA GLY A 482 15.10 3.09 -19.38
C GLY A 482 15.07 4.09 -18.22
N GLU A 483 13.94 4.23 -17.51
CA GLU A 483 13.81 5.17 -16.40
C GLU A 483 14.16 4.53 -15.05
N PRO A 484 14.57 5.31 -14.03
CA PRO A 484 14.70 4.83 -12.66
C PRO A 484 13.36 4.35 -12.09
N LEU A 485 13.40 3.45 -11.11
CA LEU A 485 12.22 2.94 -10.43
C LEU A 485 12.44 2.95 -8.91
N SER A 486 11.38 3.24 -8.16
CA SER A 486 11.42 3.19 -6.70
C SER A 486 11.42 1.76 -6.18
N SER A 487 12.15 1.52 -5.11
CA SER A 487 12.16 0.27 -4.35
C SER A 487 10.93 0.09 -3.46
N SER A 488 10.23 1.18 -3.15
CA SER A 488 8.99 1.21 -2.36
C SER A 488 8.14 2.43 -2.74
N SER A 489 6.91 2.58 -2.21
CA SER A 489 5.97 3.62 -2.65
C SER A 489 5.71 4.73 -1.64
N PHE A 490 5.39 4.36 -0.40
CA PHE A 490 5.12 5.29 0.70
C PHE A 490 5.44 4.58 2.02
N PRO A 491 6.14 5.22 2.97
CA PRO A 491 6.38 4.66 4.29
C PRO A 491 5.10 4.43 5.09
N GLY A 492 5.23 3.57 6.11
CA GLY A 492 4.21 3.40 7.11
C GLY A 492 4.06 4.62 8.01
N GLY A 493 3.06 4.53 8.87
CA GLY A 493 2.70 5.56 9.83
C GLY A 493 1.42 5.14 10.54
N ALA A 494 0.71 6.09 11.11
CA ALA A 494 -0.60 5.85 11.70
C ALA A 494 -1.69 6.44 10.82
N VAL A 495 -2.66 5.61 10.46
CA VAL A 495 -3.80 5.97 9.61
C VAL A 495 -5.06 6.05 10.45
N THR A 496 -5.87 7.07 10.22
CA THR A 496 -7.18 7.21 10.86
C THR A 496 -8.22 7.60 9.82
N SER A 497 -9.43 7.91 10.28
CA SER A 497 -10.49 8.38 9.42
C SER A 497 -11.43 9.37 10.11
N LEU A 498 -12.22 10.08 9.32
CA LEU A 498 -13.23 11.02 9.80
C LEU A 498 -14.20 10.33 10.76
N ASN A 499 -14.70 9.14 10.41
CA ASN A 499 -15.65 8.42 11.26
C ASN A 499 -15.00 8.02 12.60
N LYS A 500 -13.76 7.52 12.58
CA LYS A 500 -13.03 7.17 13.82
C LYS A 500 -12.80 8.38 14.71
N VAL A 501 -12.38 9.51 14.13
CA VAL A 501 -12.18 10.75 14.91
C VAL A 501 -13.50 11.24 15.49
N TYR A 502 -14.58 11.24 14.72
CA TYR A 502 -15.90 11.59 15.23
C TYR A 502 -16.33 10.70 16.41
N ASP A 503 -16.18 9.39 16.29
CA ASP A 503 -16.48 8.43 17.36
C ASP A 503 -15.64 8.67 18.62
N LEU A 504 -14.38 9.08 18.47
CA LEU A 504 -13.51 9.46 19.59
C LEU A 504 -14.04 10.69 20.33
N TYR A 505 -14.49 11.74 19.62
CA TYR A 505 -15.13 12.89 20.27
C TYR A 505 -16.40 12.49 21.04
N VAL A 506 -17.23 11.63 20.44
CA VAL A 506 -18.44 11.10 21.09
C VAL A 506 -18.09 10.29 22.33
N ALA A 507 -17.09 9.42 22.25
CA ALA A 507 -16.63 8.58 23.36
C ALA A 507 -16.04 9.43 24.50
N ALA A 508 -15.32 10.49 24.16
CA ALA A 508 -14.73 11.45 25.09
C ALA A 508 -15.75 12.45 25.68
N ASN A 509 -17.03 12.38 25.28
CA ASN A 509 -18.10 13.29 25.70
C ASN A 509 -17.75 14.77 25.46
N VAL A 510 -17.06 15.07 24.36
CA VAL A 510 -16.74 16.43 23.91
C VAL A 510 -17.40 16.71 22.55
N PRO A 511 -17.91 17.94 22.29
CA PRO A 511 -18.53 18.26 21.01
C PRO A 511 -17.54 18.06 19.85
N SER A 512 -17.89 17.20 18.89
CA SER A 512 -17.08 17.06 17.68
C SER A 512 -17.23 18.31 16.82
N PRO A 513 -16.12 18.90 16.32
CA PRO A 513 -16.20 20.00 15.38
C PRO A 513 -16.44 19.51 13.93
N PHE A 514 -16.53 18.19 13.73
CA PHE A 514 -16.87 17.55 12.47
C PHE A 514 -18.26 16.92 12.54
N LYS A 515 -18.88 16.77 11.37
CA LYS A 515 -20.11 16.01 11.21
C LYS A 515 -19.81 14.71 10.47
N PRO A 516 -20.57 13.63 10.72
CA PRO A 516 -20.55 12.46 9.86
C PRO A 516 -20.88 12.83 8.42
N LEU A 517 -20.43 12.02 7.47
CA LEU A 517 -20.80 12.18 6.08
C LEU A 517 -22.32 11.91 5.91
N PRO A 518 -23.02 12.69 5.07
CA PRO A 518 -24.43 12.42 4.77
C PRO A 518 -24.59 11.08 4.05
N TYR A 519 -23.59 10.70 3.24
CA TYR A 519 -23.53 9.41 2.56
C TYR A 519 -22.73 8.41 3.38
N ASN A 520 -23.11 7.14 3.29
CA ASN A 520 -22.37 6.01 3.80
C ASN A 520 -21.01 5.96 3.11
N GLY A 521 -19.96 6.07 3.91
CA GLY A 521 -18.62 6.29 3.40
C GLY A 521 -17.66 6.69 4.51
N ASP A 522 -16.43 6.94 4.13
CA ASP A 522 -15.41 7.45 5.05
C ASP A 522 -14.37 8.29 4.30
N VAL A 523 -13.64 9.11 5.06
CA VAL A 523 -12.46 9.83 4.59
C VAL A 523 -11.30 9.33 5.43
N ARG A 524 -10.34 8.63 4.81
CA ARG A 524 -9.13 8.13 5.45
C ARG A 524 -7.96 9.06 5.14
N TYR A 525 -7.02 9.14 6.06
CA TYR A 525 -5.80 9.94 5.91
C TYR A 525 -4.73 9.49 6.91
N PRO A 526 -3.44 9.72 6.59
CA PRO A 526 -2.36 9.56 7.55
C PRO A 526 -2.37 10.70 8.58
N ALA A 527 -2.21 10.33 9.84
CA ALA A 527 -2.16 11.24 10.99
C ALA A 527 -0.76 11.35 11.62
N LEU A 528 0.14 10.42 11.30
CA LEU A 528 1.51 10.39 11.79
C LEU A 528 2.47 10.26 10.62
N GLU A 529 3.48 11.14 10.60
CA GLU A 529 4.58 11.09 9.66
C GLU A 529 5.82 10.50 10.33
N VAL A 530 6.66 9.85 9.53
CA VAL A 530 7.93 9.26 9.97
C VAL A 530 9.10 9.91 9.25
N PHE A 531 10.29 9.87 9.85
CA PHE A 531 11.50 10.48 9.30
C PHE A 531 12.67 9.49 9.27
N ALA A 532 13.46 9.55 8.20
CA ALA A 532 14.78 8.96 8.20
C ALA A 532 15.68 9.62 9.25
N PRO A 533 16.65 8.90 9.86
CA PRO A 533 17.55 9.48 10.84
C PRO A 533 18.29 10.69 10.29
N GLY A 534 18.26 11.78 11.03
CA GLY A 534 18.88 13.05 10.65
C GLY A 534 18.17 13.81 9.54
N SER A 535 17.03 13.33 9.05
CA SER A 535 16.19 14.09 8.11
C SER A 535 15.14 14.90 8.84
N ASN A 536 14.91 16.13 8.38
CA ASN A 536 13.77 16.97 8.77
C ASN A 536 12.68 17.00 7.69
N VAL A 537 12.86 16.23 6.61
CA VAL A 537 11.86 16.03 5.56
C VAL A 537 11.11 14.75 5.90
N PRO A 538 9.77 14.77 5.99
CA PRO A 538 8.99 13.55 6.18
C PRO A 538 9.35 12.52 5.10
N LEU A 539 9.55 11.27 5.51
CA LEU A 539 10.07 10.23 4.61
C LEU A 539 9.19 10.06 3.36
N GLU A 540 7.87 10.27 3.46
CA GLU A 540 6.91 10.29 2.35
C GLU A 540 7.30 11.23 1.19
N TYR A 541 8.05 12.30 1.48
CA TYR A 541 8.47 13.33 0.53
C TYR A 541 9.99 13.43 0.39
N ASP A 542 10.74 12.51 1.01
CA ASP A 542 12.19 12.52 1.01
C ASP A 542 12.74 11.58 -0.08
N THR A 543 12.78 12.10 -1.31
CA THR A 543 13.03 11.32 -2.53
C THR A 543 14.37 10.58 -2.55
N LYS A 544 15.34 10.99 -1.72
CA LYS A 544 16.68 10.39 -1.66
C LYS A 544 16.68 8.91 -1.25
N TYR A 545 15.57 8.41 -0.69
CA TYR A 545 15.50 7.06 -0.12
C TYR A 545 14.67 6.06 -0.93
N PHE A 546 14.09 6.47 -2.06
CA PHE A 546 13.17 5.61 -2.82
C PHE A 546 13.84 4.87 -3.97
N GLY A 547 14.83 5.46 -4.65
CA GLY A 547 15.46 4.83 -5.81
C GLY A 547 16.03 3.43 -5.50
N SER A 548 15.83 2.48 -6.42
CA SER A 548 16.51 1.18 -6.39
C SER A 548 17.93 1.27 -6.95
N ASP A 549 18.82 0.35 -6.54
CA ASP A 549 20.19 0.28 -7.06
C ASP A 549 20.22 -0.22 -8.52
N TYR A 550 19.34 -1.17 -8.85
CA TYR A 550 19.21 -1.74 -10.19
C TYR A 550 17.74 -1.79 -10.62
N ARG A 551 17.48 -1.60 -11.92
CA ARG A 551 16.18 -1.85 -12.54
C ARG A 551 16.25 -3.03 -13.50
N LEU A 552 15.26 -3.92 -13.43
CA LEU A 552 15.01 -5.00 -14.38
C LEU A 552 13.77 -4.68 -15.22
N ASP A 553 13.81 -5.08 -16.48
CA ASP A 553 12.63 -5.02 -17.34
C ASP A 553 11.70 -6.20 -17.10
N TYR A 554 10.40 -5.96 -17.23
CA TYR A 554 9.50 -7.05 -17.53
C TYR A 554 9.76 -7.54 -18.95
N THR A 555 9.94 -8.84 -19.12
CA THR A 555 9.96 -9.55 -20.39
C THR A 555 8.72 -10.46 -20.46
N PRO A 556 8.35 -10.97 -21.64
CA PRO A 556 7.28 -11.97 -21.74
C PRO A 556 7.50 -13.20 -20.85
N GLN A 557 8.76 -13.54 -20.54
CA GLN A 557 9.10 -14.69 -19.69
C GLN A 557 9.05 -14.36 -18.19
N ASN A 558 9.74 -13.31 -17.74
CA ASN A 558 9.87 -13.05 -16.29
C ASN A 558 8.61 -12.43 -15.67
N SER A 559 7.75 -11.76 -16.47
CA SER A 559 6.45 -11.24 -16.02
C SER A 559 5.44 -12.35 -15.71
N LYS A 560 5.64 -13.55 -16.30
CA LYS A 560 4.81 -14.73 -16.09
C LYS A 560 5.44 -15.76 -15.18
N ARG A 561 6.72 -15.63 -14.81
CA ARG A 561 7.48 -16.65 -14.06
C ARG A 561 8.43 -16.03 -13.05
N ARG A 562 8.05 -16.11 -11.78
CA ARG A 562 8.80 -15.56 -10.63
C ARG A 562 10.20 -16.14 -10.53
N GLU A 563 10.33 -17.44 -10.73
CA GLU A 563 11.60 -18.15 -10.67
C GLU A 563 12.58 -17.69 -11.76
N VAL A 564 12.10 -17.33 -12.95
CA VAL A 564 12.96 -16.76 -14.00
C VAL A 564 13.51 -15.40 -13.56
N MET A 565 12.68 -14.58 -12.91
CA MET A 565 13.11 -13.31 -12.36
C MET A 565 14.10 -13.46 -11.21
N TRP A 566 13.86 -14.40 -10.29
CA TRP A 566 14.78 -14.68 -9.19
C TRP A 566 16.15 -15.16 -9.70
N GLU A 567 16.17 -16.00 -10.73
CA GLU A 567 17.43 -16.43 -11.37
C GLU A 567 18.17 -15.27 -12.05
N GLN A 568 17.45 -14.32 -12.68
CA GLN A 568 18.06 -13.10 -13.25
C GLN A 568 18.73 -12.25 -12.17
N VAL A 569 18.04 -12.04 -11.03
CA VAL A 569 18.60 -11.33 -9.87
C VAL A 569 19.81 -12.06 -9.33
N ALA A 570 19.71 -13.38 -9.11
CA ALA A 570 20.80 -14.18 -8.59
C ALA A 570 22.05 -14.11 -9.49
N ALA A 571 21.87 -14.32 -10.80
CA ALA A 571 22.96 -14.28 -11.78
C ALA A 571 23.66 -12.93 -11.83
N SER A 572 22.91 -11.83 -11.71
CA SER A 572 23.48 -10.47 -11.62
C SER A 572 24.20 -10.23 -10.29
N ALA A 573 23.61 -10.69 -9.18
CA ALA A 573 24.08 -10.39 -7.84
C ALA A 573 25.32 -11.18 -7.41
N TRP A 574 25.41 -12.44 -7.83
CA TRP A 574 26.45 -13.38 -7.45
C TRP A 574 26.88 -14.20 -8.68
N PRO A 575 27.70 -13.63 -9.58
CA PRO A 575 28.21 -14.35 -10.75
C PRO A 575 28.98 -15.61 -10.34
N LEU A 576 28.86 -16.68 -11.14
CA LEU A 576 29.52 -17.97 -10.92
C LEU A 576 31.03 -17.92 -11.19
#